data_AF-A0A7W1SB64-F1
#
_entry.id   AF-A0A7W1SB64-F1
#
_cell.length_a   1.000
_cell.length_b   1.000
_cell.length_c   1.000
_cell.angle_alpha   90.00
_cell.angle_beta   90.00
_cell.angle_gamma   90.00
#
_symmetry.space_group_name_H-M   'P 1'
#
loop_
_entity.id
_entity.type
_entity.pdbx_description
1 polymer ?
#
loop_
_entity_poly.entity_id
_entity_poly.type
_entity_poly.pdbx_seq_one_letter_code
_entity_poly.pdbx_strand_id
1 'polypeptide(L)'
;MSPRSRQNHPHGFTLIELMVVIGIIVVLMVLLVPAFKGMKSAGDVTSAAYTVKGVLDQARTYAMTNNTYAWVGFFEEDINSTTPAVAGNGRLVLSVVASKDGTSLRHGDQRHHRHNQADPDRQAY
;
A
#
# COMPACT_ATOMS: atom_id res chain seq x y z
N MET A 1 36.33 -73.70 11.34
CA MET A 1 35.94 -72.51 12.14
C MET A 1 35.57 -71.42 11.15
N SER A 2 34.30 -71.31 10.75
CA SER A 2 33.87 -70.38 9.69
C SER A 2 33.29 -69.11 10.32
N PRO A 3 33.70 -67.91 9.86
CA PRO A 3 33.24 -66.66 10.45
C PRO A 3 31.78 -66.41 10.05
N ARG A 4 30.92 -66.12 11.05
CA ARG A 4 29.56 -65.64 10.79
C ARG A 4 29.65 -64.19 10.32
N SER A 5 29.36 -63.96 9.04
CA SER A 5 29.13 -62.64 8.49
C SER A 5 27.92 -62.02 9.18
N ARG A 6 28.14 -60.96 9.95
CA ARG A 6 27.07 -60.18 10.59
C ARG A 6 26.38 -59.37 9.49
N GLN A 7 25.20 -59.82 9.06
CA GLN A 7 24.35 -59.08 8.14
C GLN A 7 23.95 -57.76 8.79
N ASN A 8 24.47 -56.66 8.26
CA ASN A 8 23.99 -55.32 8.56
C ASN A 8 22.61 -55.18 7.90
N HIS A 9 21.57 -55.27 8.72
CA HIS A 9 20.21 -54.97 8.25
C HIS A 9 20.13 -53.46 8.03
N PRO A 10 19.79 -52.99 6.82
CA PRO A 10 19.53 -51.57 6.62
C PRO A 10 18.34 -51.16 7.48
N HIS A 11 18.56 -50.23 8.40
CA HIS A 11 17.51 -49.67 9.23
C HIS A 11 16.61 -48.79 8.34
N GLY A 12 15.36 -49.24 8.14
CA GLY A 12 14.35 -48.49 7.38
C GLY A 12 13.59 -47.51 8.28
N PHE A 13 13.10 -46.43 7.68
CA PHE A 13 12.27 -45.43 8.35
C PHE A 13 10.92 -46.02 8.72
N THR A 14 10.46 -45.79 9.94
CA THR A 14 9.19 -46.31 10.44
C THR A 14 8.04 -45.36 10.10
N LEU A 15 6.81 -45.88 10.00
CA LEU A 15 5.61 -45.06 9.80
C LEU A 15 5.39 -44.07 10.95
N ILE A 16 5.78 -44.44 12.18
CA ILE A 16 5.65 -43.58 13.34
C ILE A 16 6.65 -42.40 13.31
N GLU A 17 7.88 -42.62 12.84
CA GLU A 17 8.84 -41.53 12.62
C GLU A 17 8.31 -40.53 11.60
N LEU A 18 7.69 -41.01 10.51
CA LEU A 18 7.05 -40.13 9.53
C LEU A 18 5.90 -39.33 10.14
N MET A 19 5.06 -39.97 10.96
CA MET A 19 3.95 -39.31 11.65
C MET A 19 4.43 -38.19 12.60
N VAL A 20 5.48 -38.45 13.36
CA VAL A 20 6.03 -37.45 14.28
C VAL A 20 6.62 -36.28 13.50
N VAL A 21 7.32 -36.54 12.39
CA VAL A 21 7.90 -35.49 11.53
C VAL A 21 6.82 -34.59 10.94
N ILE A 22 5.75 -35.16 10.35
CA ILE A 22 4.66 -34.33 9.81
C ILE A 22 3.94 -33.56 10.92
N GLY A 23 3.80 -34.16 12.11
CA GLY A 23 3.23 -33.47 13.28
C GLY A 23 4.05 -32.25 13.68
N ILE A 24 5.38 -32.39 13.74
CA ILE A 24 6.30 -31.28 14.02
C ILE A 24 6.21 -30.21 12.92
N ILE A 25 6.18 -30.59 11.65
CA ILE A 25 6.06 -29.63 10.52
C ILE A 25 4.78 -28.79 10.65
N VAL A 26 3.64 -29.41 10.97
CA VAL A 26 2.37 -28.69 11.15
C VAL A 26 2.45 -27.70 12.31
N VAL A 27 3.01 -28.11 13.45
CA VAL A 27 3.20 -27.22 14.61
C VAL A 27 4.11 -26.04 14.24
N LEU A 28 5.23 -26.29 13.57
CA LEU A 28 6.14 -25.24 13.12
C LEU A 28 5.47 -24.27 12.15
N MET A 29 4.66 -24.76 11.20
CA MET A 29 3.92 -23.90 10.28
C MET A 29 2.96 -22.95 11.00
N VAL A 30 2.22 -23.41 12.01
CA VAL A 30 1.30 -22.57 12.78
C VAL A 30 2.05 -21.44 13.49
N LEU A 31 3.21 -21.75 14.08
CA LEU A 31 4.04 -20.76 14.77
C LEU A 31 4.71 -19.75 13.83
N LEU A 32 4.94 -20.12 12.56
CA LEU A 32 5.55 -19.24 11.56
C LEU A 32 4.59 -18.17 11.03
N VAL A 33 3.28 -18.43 11.00
CA VAL A 33 2.27 -17.49 10.49
C VAL A 33 2.36 -16.08 11.10
N PRO A 34 2.38 -15.88 12.44
CA PRO A 34 2.47 -14.54 13.01
C PRO A 34 3.77 -13.81 12.65
N ALA A 35 4.89 -14.54 12.56
CA ALA A 35 6.18 -13.96 12.17
C ALA A 35 6.14 -13.41 10.74
N PHE A 36 5.57 -14.14 9.79
CA PHE A 36 5.39 -13.67 8.41
C PHE A 36 4.39 -12.51 8.30
N LYS A 37 3.31 -12.52 9.07
CA LYS A 37 2.34 -11.41 9.10
C LYS A 37 2.99 -10.11 9.55
N GLY A 38 3.80 -10.14 10.61
CA GLY A 38 4.53 -8.96 11.10
C GLY A 38 5.55 -8.43 10.10
N MET A 39 6.33 -9.32 9.48
CA MET A 39 7.34 -8.94 8.47
C MET A 39 6.70 -8.34 7.22
N LYS A 40 5.58 -8.91 6.75
CA LYS A 40 4.84 -8.36 5.62
C LYS A 40 4.32 -6.95 5.91
N SER A 41 3.72 -6.72 7.08
CA SER A 41 3.21 -5.40 7.46
C SER A 41 4.32 -4.35 7.52
N ALA A 42 5.49 -4.70 8.08
CA ALA A 42 6.65 -3.80 8.09
C ALA A 42 7.16 -3.49 6.68
N GLY A 43 7.17 -4.48 5.78
CA GLY A 43 7.52 -4.31 4.37
C GLY A 43 6.53 -3.40 3.63
N ASP A 44 5.22 -3.57 3.86
CA ASP A 44 4.17 -2.77 3.24
C ASP A 44 4.29 -1.28 3.65
N VAL A 45 4.54 -0.99 4.94
CA VAL A 45 4.78 0.39 5.42
C VAL A 45 6.06 0.98 4.83
N THR A 46 7.13 0.20 4.79
CA THR A 46 8.41 0.65 4.22
C THR A 46 8.27 0.99 2.74
N SER A 47 7.58 0.14 1.98
CA SER A 47 7.28 0.36 0.56
C SER A 47 6.47 1.65 0.36
N ALA A 48 5.40 1.85 1.14
CA ALA A 48 4.60 3.07 1.08
C ALA A 48 5.43 4.32 1.37
N ALA A 49 6.32 4.28 2.37
CA ALA A 49 7.22 5.39 2.68
C ALA A 49 8.16 5.71 1.50
N TYR A 50 8.69 4.69 0.82
CA TYR A 50 9.50 4.89 -0.38
C TYR A 50 8.71 5.49 -1.55
N THR A 51 7.46 5.07 -1.76
CA THR A 51 6.58 5.68 -2.76
C THR A 51 6.36 7.17 -2.48
N VAL A 52 6.02 7.52 -1.23
CA VAL A 52 5.84 8.92 -0.82
C VAL A 52 7.12 9.72 -1.06
N LYS A 53 8.27 9.18 -0.62
CA LYS A 53 9.59 9.81 -0.85
C LYS A 53 9.84 10.07 -2.33
N GLY A 54 9.58 9.08 -3.20
CA GLY A 54 9.78 9.22 -4.65
C GLY A 54 8.95 10.34 -5.25
N VAL A 55 7.69 10.46 -4.86
CA VAL A 55 6.81 11.55 -5.29
C VAL A 55 7.32 12.91 -4.81
N LEU A 56 7.77 13.01 -3.56
CA LEU A 56 8.34 14.25 -3.01
C LEU A 56 9.64 14.65 -3.74
N ASP A 57 10.53 13.71 -3.99
CA ASP A 57 11.78 13.97 -4.71
C ASP A 57 11.50 14.45 -6.15
N GLN A 58 10.51 13.86 -6.82
CA GLN A 58 10.07 14.29 -8.13
C GLN A 58 9.47 15.70 -8.10
N ALA A 59 8.56 15.97 -7.15
CA ALA A 59 7.95 17.28 -6.97
C ALA A 59 9.00 18.37 -6.70
N ARG A 60 9.97 18.06 -5.84
CA ARG A 60 11.10 18.94 -5.53
C ARG A 60 11.95 19.20 -6.76
N THR A 61 12.32 18.17 -7.50
CA THR A 61 13.12 18.31 -8.73
C THR A 61 12.39 19.20 -9.73
N TYR A 62 11.09 18.96 -9.93
CA TYR A 62 10.26 19.79 -10.81
C TYR A 62 10.22 21.26 -10.37
N ALA A 63 10.02 21.51 -9.07
CA ALA A 63 10.02 22.85 -8.49
C ALA A 63 11.33 23.59 -8.74
N MET A 64 12.47 22.91 -8.49
CA MET A 64 13.81 23.48 -8.70
C MET A 64 14.08 23.77 -10.17
N THR A 65 13.75 22.85 -11.08
CA THR A 65 13.97 23.03 -12.52
C THR A 65 13.13 24.17 -13.09
N ASN A 66 11.90 24.33 -12.61
CA ASN A 66 10.95 25.30 -13.17
C ASN A 66 10.86 26.60 -12.35
N ASN A 67 11.72 26.77 -11.33
CA ASN A 67 11.69 27.89 -10.40
C ASN A 67 10.26 28.22 -9.92
N THR A 68 9.53 27.18 -9.54
CA THR A 68 8.10 27.25 -9.16
C THR A 68 7.91 26.55 -7.83
N TYR A 69 6.81 26.83 -7.13
CA TYR A 69 6.46 26.10 -5.92
C TYR A 69 5.79 24.78 -6.31
N ALA A 70 6.03 23.72 -5.55
CA ALA A 70 5.30 22.47 -5.70
C ALA A 70 4.68 22.09 -4.37
N TRP A 71 3.45 21.60 -4.43
CA TRP A 71 2.69 21.11 -3.30
C TRP A 71 2.38 19.64 -3.51
N VAL A 72 2.44 18.86 -2.43
CA VAL A 72 2.06 17.45 -2.41
C VAL A 72 0.89 17.29 -1.45
N GLY A 73 -0.24 16.84 -1.97
CA GLY A 73 -1.46 16.56 -1.20
C GLY A 73 -1.70 15.07 -1.06
N PHE A 74 -2.27 14.68 0.09
CA PHE A 74 -2.69 13.32 0.40
C PHE A 74 -4.20 13.34 0.63
N PHE A 75 -4.92 12.42 0.01
CA PHE A 75 -6.34 12.22 0.27
C PHE A 75 -6.66 10.73 0.33
N GLU A 76 -7.53 10.38 1.27
CA GLU A 76 -8.07 9.03 1.36
C GLU A 76 -9.16 8.86 0.30
N GLU A 77 -9.14 7.72 -0.36
CA GLU A 77 -10.13 7.40 -1.38
C GLU A 77 -10.96 6.19 -0.93
N ASP A 78 -12.27 6.25 -1.18
CA ASP A 78 -13.19 5.15 -0.88
C ASP A 78 -12.69 3.84 -1.47
N ILE A 79 -12.62 2.77 -0.66
CA ILE A 79 -12.08 1.45 -1.05
C ILE A 79 -12.71 0.85 -2.33
N ASN A 80 -13.88 1.36 -2.75
CA ASN A 80 -14.60 0.96 -3.94
C ASN A 80 -14.30 1.79 -5.20
N SER A 81 -13.58 2.92 -5.09
CA SER A 81 -13.18 3.69 -6.28
C SER A 81 -12.12 2.94 -7.10
N THR A 82 -12.31 2.96 -8.41
CA THR A 82 -11.53 2.22 -9.40
C THR A 82 -10.57 3.12 -10.18
N THR A 83 -10.40 4.38 -9.78
CA THR A 83 -9.62 5.40 -10.50
C THR A 83 -8.85 6.31 -9.54
N PRO A 84 -7.52 6.16 -9.37
CA PRO A 84 -6.60 5.27 -10.08
C PRO A 84 -6.67 3.81 -9.57
N ALA A 85 -6.59 2.86 -10.50
CA ALA A 85 -6.94 1.45 -10.31
C ALA A 85 -5.98 0.65 -9.41
N VAL A 86 -6.16 0.68 -8.08
CA VAL A 86 -5.65 -0.38 -7.17
C VAL A 86 -6.62 -0.58 -6.00
N ALA A 87 -7.13 -1.81 -5.84
CA ALA A 87 -8.04 -2.18 -4.76
C ALA A 87 -7.28 -2.55 -3.46
N GLY A 88 -7.75 -2.06 -2.30
CA GLY A 88 -7.18 -2.36 -0.98
C GLY A 88 -7.79 -1.52 0.16
N ASN A 89 -7.67 -1.97 1.40
CA ASN A 89 -8.10 -1.21 2.59
C ASN A 89 -7.12 -0.06 2.87
N GLY A 90 -7.61 1.16 3.12
CA GLY A 90 -6.80 2.33 3.50
C GLY A 90 -6.05 2.99 2.34
N ARG A 91 -6.74 3.29 1.24
CA ARG A 91 -6.12 3.85 0.02
C ARG A 91 -5.85 5.35 0.18
N LEU A 92 -4.58 5.72 0.11
CA LEU A 92 -4.12 7.11 0.05
C LEU A 92 -3.68 7.43 -1.37
N VAL A 93 -4.28 8.46 -1.97
CA VAL A 93 -3.86 8.99 -3.27
C VAL A 93 -2.99 10.22 -3.03
N LEU A 94 -1.90 10.30 -3.78
CA LEU A 94 -0.98 11.42 -3.77
C LEU A 94 -1.21 12.27 -5.01
N SER A 95 -1.26 13.60 -4.85
CA SER A 95 -1.30 14.55 -5.95
C SER A 95 -0.20 15.58 -5.80
N VAL A 96 0.48 15.90 -6.92
CA VAL A 96 1.52 16.94 -6.98
C VAL A 96 1.00 18.06 -7.87
N VAL A 97 1.03 19.29 -7.33
CA VAL A 97 0.55 20.47 -8.04
C VAL A 97 1.61 21.57 -7.96
N ALA A 98 1.97 22.13 -9.11
CA ALA A 98 2.86 23.29 -9.17
C ALA A 98 2.06 24.60 -9.03
N SER A 99 2.59 25.56 -8.28
CA SER A 99 1.99 26.87 -8.02
C SER A 99 3.03 27.96 -8.31
N LYS A 100 2.65 28.96 -9.10
CA LYS A 100 3.56 30.05 -9.50
C LYS A 100 3.83 31.06 -8.37
N ASP A 101 2.90 31.16 -7.43
CA ASP A 101 2.84 32.21 -6.41
C ASP A 101 2.87 31.66 -4.97
N GLY A 102 2.75 30.34 -4.80
CA GLY A 102 2.83 29.69 -3.50
C GLY A 102 1.61 29.93 -2.60
N THR A 103 0.48 30.41 -3.12
CA THR A 103 -0.64 30.84 -2.25
C THR A 103 -1.92 30.00 -2.30
N SER A 104 -2.11 29.03 -3.21
CA SER A 104 -3.28 28.13 -3.06
C SER A 104 -3.22 26.77 -3.76
N LEU A 105 -3.64 25.74 -3.01
CA LEU A 105 -4.25 24.48 -3.48
C LEU A 105 -5.75 24.45 -3.15
N ARG A 106 -6.43 25.59 -3.31
CA ARG A 106 -7.74 25.84 -2.69
C ARG A 106 -8.74 24.72 -3.01
N HIS A 107 -9.11 24.00 -1.97
CA HIS A 107 -10.27 23.12 -1.87
C HIS A 107 -11.51 23.84 -2.42
N GLY A 108 -12.06 23.32 -3.53
CA GLY A 108 -13.38 23.68 -4.05
C GLY A 108 -13.60 25.15 -4.36
N ASP A 109 -13.11 25.63 -5.52
CA ASP A 109 -13.72 26.81 -6.15
C ASP A 109 -15.04 26.38 -6.82
N GLN A 110 -16.03 25.99 -6.01
CA GLN A 110 -17.42 26.07 -6.43
C GLN A 110 -17.79 27.56 -6.51
N ARG A 111 -17.26 28.25 -7.52
CA ARG A 111 -17.88 29.49 -8.02
C ARG A 111 -19.16 29.09 -8.71
N HIS A 112 -20.14 28.67 -7.91
CA HIS A 112 -21.53 28.66 -8.31
C HIS A 112 -21.84 30.05 -8.83
N HIS A 113 -21.89 30.20 -10.16
CA HIS A 113 -23.13 30.47 -10.88
C HIS A 113 -24.12 31.45 -10.22
N ARG A 114 -23.66 32.45 -9.47
CA ARG A 114 -24.42 33.70 -9.21
C ARG A 114 -24.04 34.71 -10.27
N HIS A 115 -24.34 34.37 -11.50
CA HIS A 115 -24.58 35.37 -12.51
C HIS A 115 -25.95 35.08 -13.09
N ASN A 116 -26.84 36.05 -12.89
CA ASN A 116 -28.15 36.15 -13.52
C ASN A 116 -29.30 35.30 -12.94
N GLN A 117 -29.64 35.52 -11.67
CA GLN A 117 -31.05 35.45 -11.26
C GLN A 117 -31.67 36.79 -11.63
N ALA A 118 -32.27 36.87 -12.82
CA ALA A 118 -33.14 37.97 -13.18
C ALA A 118 -34.26 38.06 -12.14
N ASP A 119 -34.45 39.26 -11.59
CA ASP A 119 -35.57 39.66 -10.74
C ASP A 119 -36.83 39.74 -11.64
N PRO A 120 -37.82 38.84 -11.49
CA PRO A 120 -39.03 38.87 -12.30
C PRO A 120 -40.10 39.83 -11.78
N ASP A 121 -39.90 40.50 -10.63
CA ASP A 121 -40.96 41.23 -9.93
C ASP A 121 -40.86 42.76 -10.04
N ARG A 122 -40.02 43.27 -10.95
CA ARG A 122 -39.87 44.72 -11.18
C ARG A 122 -40.68 45.29 -12.34
N GLN A 123 -41.80 44.64 -12.69
CA GLN A 123 -42.78 45.15 -13.66
C GLN A 123 -44.21 45.15 -13.09
N ALA A 124 -44.43 45.82 -11.96
CA ALA A 124 -45.76 46.26 -11.55
C ALA A 124 -45.70 47.31 -10.44
N TYR A 125 -45.33 48.54 -10.77
CA TYR A 125 -45.99 49.78 -10.32
C TYR A 125 -45.44 50.99 -11.08
#